data_AF-A0A179S5S8-F1
#
_entry.id   AF-A0A179S5S8-F1
#
_cell.length_a   1.000
_cell.length_b   1.000
_cell.length_c   1.000
_cell.angle_alpha   90.00
_cell.angle_beta   90.00
_cell.angle_gamma   90.00
#
_symmetry.space_group_name_H-M   'P 1'
#
loop_
_entity.id
_entity.type
_entity.pdbx_description
1 polymer ?
#
loop_
_entity_poly.entity_id
_entity_poly.type
_entity_poly.pdbx_seq_one_letter_code
_entity_poly.pdbx_strand_id
1 'polypeptide(L)'
;MSKGKPGDSPLSVYQVPDPVVAARLAQSHGMDAAVGRYFWLSRAAVEKIVQHGREMLRGQTGETSPVARAHRKTTREQEDAAVAAAIRLGSVHRASRETGYQHTFLLTLFRERGLPIPRLSREERVKAVLAGQARAAAASETPTERTAA
;
A
#
# COMPACT_ATOMS: atom_id res chain seq x y z
N MET A 1 -8.72 39.44 32.23
CA MET A 1 -9.54 38.26 31.85
C MET A 1 -8.65 37.32 31.05
N SER A 2 -8.03 36.34 31.71
CA SER A 2 -7.11 35.37 31.06
C SER A 2 -7.93 34.26 30.39
N LYS A 3 -7.74 34.05 29.09
CA LYS A 3 -8.39 32.97 28.35
C LYS A 3 -7.73 31.64 28.76
N GLY A 4 -8.50 30.77 29.41
CA GLY A 4 -8.06 29.42 29.82
C GLY A 4 -7.56 28.62 28.62
N LYS A 5 -6.50 27.83 28.84
CA LYS A 5 -5.92 26.94 27.82
C LYS A 5 -6.96 25.87 27.44
N PRO A 6 -7.05 25.48 26.15
CA PRO A 6 -7.89 24.35 25.76
C PRO A 6 -7.33 23.07 26.42
N GLY A 7 -8.01 22.58 27.46
CA GLY A 7 -7.58 21.42 28.25
C GLY A 7 -8.27 21.27 29.61
N ASP A 8 -8.74 22.37 30.20
CA ASP A 8 -9.36 22.38 31.53
C ASP A 8 -10.86 22.01 31.54
N SER A 9 -11.27 21.08 30.67
CA SER A 9 -12.62 20.52 30.74
C SER A 9 -12.61 19.25 31.60
N PRO A 10 -13.52 19.08 32.58
CA PRO A 10 -13.58 17.89 33.42
C PRO A 10 -13.86 16.57 32.66
N LEU A 11 -14.12 16.67 31.34
CA LEU A 11 -14.23 15.54 30.42
C LEU A 11 -12.86 15.10 29.83
N SER A 12 -11.76 15.76 30.18
CA SER A 12 -10.38 15.45 29.74
C SER A 12 -9.77 14.21 30.42
N VAL A 13 -10.56 13.43 31.17
CA VAL A 13 -10.05 12.26 31.91
C VAL A 13 -9.68 11.10 30.97
N TYR A 14 -10.36 10.99 29.82
CA TYR A 14 -10.15 9.92 28.85
C TYR A 14 -9.36 10.42 27.64
N GLN A 15 -8.06 10.64 27.83
CA GLN A 15 -7.16 10.93 26.73
C GLN A 15 -6.82 9.64 25.96
N VAL A 16 -6.67 9.76 24.64
CA VAL A 16 -6.12 8.67 23.82
C VAL A 16 -4.70 8.36 24.33
N PRO A 17 -4.41 7.10 24.70
CA PRO A 17 -3.11 6.71 25.21
C PRO A 17 -1.98 6.98 24.22
N ASP A 18 -0.80 7.34 24.73
CA ASP A 18 0.42 7.36 23.93
C ASP A 18 0.71 5.94 23.40
N PRO A 19 0.73 5.75 22.07
CA PRO A 19 1.00 4.46 21.44
C PRO A 19 2.31 3.80 21.89
N VAL A 20 3.38 4.59 22.07
CA VAL A 20 4.70 4.08 22.45
C VAL A 20 4.68 3.55 23.88
N VAL A 21 4.00 4.25 24.79
CA VAL A 21 3.83 3.83 26.19
C VAL A 21 2.99 2.56 26.27
N ALA A 22 1.88 2.49 25.52
CA ALA A 22 1.06 1.29 25.44
C ALA A 22 1.85 0.08 24.90
N ALA A 23 2.67 0.30 23.86
CA ALA A 23 3.51 -0.74 23.29
C ALA A 23 4.57 -1.27 24.28
N ARG A 24 5.27 -0.38 25.00
CA ARG A 24 6.24 -0.76 26.04
C ARG A 24 5.59 -1.52 27.19
N LEU A 25 4.40 -1.10 27.60
CA LEU A 25 3.63 -1.79 28.64
C LEU A 25 3.25 -3.20 28.19
N ALA A 26 2.71 -3.33 26.98
CA ALA A 26 2.35 -4.63 26.42
C ALA A 26 3.57 -5.55 26.22
N GLN A 27 4.74 -4.99 25.90
CA GLN A 27 5.99 -5.74 25.75
C GLN A 27 6.53 -6.25 27.09
N SER A 28 6.43 -5.45 28.15
CA SER A 28 7.00 -5.79 29.47
C SER A 28 6.06 -6.63 30.34
N HIS A 29 4.75 -6.40 30.26
CA HIS A 29 3.75 -6.99 31.17
C HIS A 29 2.62 -7.75 30.44
N GLY A 30 2.69 -7.86 29.12
CA GLY A 30 1.69 -8.55 28.31
C GLY A 30 0.49 -7.68 27.92
N MET A 31 -0.31 -8.18 26.96
CA MET A 31 -1.44 -7.43 26.40
C MET A 31 -2.55 -7.19 27.44
N ASP A 32 -2.79 -8.13 28.35
CA ASP A 32 -3.86 -8.00 29.35
C ASP A 32 -3.57 -6.85 30.35
N ALA A 33 -2.30 -6.59 30.66
CA ALA A 33 -1.90 -5.44 31.47
C ALA A 33 -2.17 -4.10 30.75
N ALA A 34 -1.97 -4.05 29.43
CA ALA A 34 -2.31 -2.87 28.63
C ALA A 34 -3.83 -2.65 28.56
N VAL A 35 -4.61 -3.71 28.38
CA VAL A 35 -6.08 -3.65 28.39
C VAL A 35 -6.60 -3.21 29.76
N GLY A 36 -6.05 -3.75 30.85
CA GLY A 36 -6.43 -3.35 32.20
C GLY A 36 -6.12 -1.88 32.51
N ARG A 37 -4.96 -1.37 32.04
CA ARG A 37 -4.60 0.04 32.21
C ARG A 37 -5.50 0.99 31.42
N TYR A 38 -5.93 0.57 30.23
CA TYR A 38 -6.78 1.35 29.33
C TYR A 38 -8.19 0.77 29.24
N PHE A 39 -8.78 0.41 30.39
CA PHE A 39 -10.02 -0.34 30.47
C PHE A 39 -11.24 0.35 29.84
N TRP A 40 -11.20 1.69 29.67
CA TRP A 40 -12.25 2.46 29.01
C TRP A 40 -12.20 2.35 27.48
N LEU A 41 -11.17 1.69 26.93
CA LEU A 41 -11.06 1.35 25.51
C LEU A 41 -11.41 -0.13 25.30
N SER A 42 -11.93 -0.44 24.12
CA SER A 42 -12.11 -1.84 23.73
C SER A 42 -10.75 -2.53 23.55
N ARG A 43 -10.69 -3.85 23.79
CA ARG A 43 -9.49 -4.67 23.56
C ARG A 43 -8.92 -4.45 22.15
N ALA A 44 -9.78 -4.43 21.13
CA ALA A 44 -9.39 -4.19 19.75
C ALA A 44 -8.78 -2.78 19.53
N ALA A 45 -9.27 -1.75 20.23
CA ALA A 45 -8.68 -0.42 20.18
C ALA A 45 -7.30 -0.39 20.84
N VAL A 46 -7.14 -1.05 22.00
CA VAL A 46 -5.85 -1.19 22.69
C VAL A 46 -4.84 -1.94 21.83
N GLU A 47 -5.25 -3.04 21.19
CA GLU A 47 -4.40 -3.80 20.26
C GLU A 47 -3.91 -2.94 19.09
N LYS A 48 -4.78 -2.13 18.49
CA LYS A 48 -4.39 -1.19 17.42
C LYS A 48 -3.40 -0.14 17.91
N ILE A 49 -3.60 0.43 19.09
CA ILE A 49 -2.69 1.42 19.69
C ILE A 49 -1.33 0.80 19.98
N VAL A 50 -1.30 -0.41 20.57
CA VAL A 50 -0.07 -1.16 20.84
C VAL A 50 0.67 -1.49 19.53
N GLN A 51 -0.06 -1.95 18.50
CA GLN A 51 0.53 -2.25 17.20
C GLN A 51 1.16 -1.00 16.56
N HIS A 52 0.46 0.13 16.61
CA HIS A 52 0.98 1.41 16.13
C HIS A 52 2.24 1.85 16.89
N GLY A 53 2.25 1.73 18.23
CA GLY A 53 3.43 2.02 19.04
C GLY A 53 4.63 1.12 18.72
N ARG A 54 4.38 -0.17 18.43
CA ARG A 54 5.44 -1.10 17.98
C ARG A 54 6.01 -0.69 16.62
N GLU A 55 5.17 -0.19 15.71
CA GLU A 55 5.63 0.36 14.42
C GLU A 55 6.48 1.61 14.60
N MET A 56 6.07 2.52 15.49
CA MET A 56 6.85 3.71 15.83
C MET A 56 8.22 3.36 16.44
N LEU A 57 8.25 2.43 17.40
CA LEU A 57 9.49 1.95 18.01
C LEU A 57 10.43 1.29 16.98
N ARG A 58 9.87 0.50 16.05
CA ARG A 58 10.63 -0.08 14.93
C ARG A 58 11.17 0.98 13.98
N GLY A 59 10.40 2.02 13.68
CA GLY A 59 10.86 3.15 12.87
C GLY A 59 12.01 3.95 13.50
N GLN A 60 12.09 3.98 14.84
CA GLN A 60 13.13 4.69 15.58
C GLN A 60 14.46 3.93 15.66
N THR A 61 14.46 2.60 15.65
CA THR A 61 15.69 1.79 15.68
C THR A 61 16.38 1.67 14.32
N GLY A 62 15.84 2.28 13.25
CA GLY A 62 16.42 2.18 11.89
C GLY A 62 16.34 0.77 11.29
N GLU A 63 15.88 -0.22 12.05
CA GLU A 63 15.40 -1.48 11.53
C GLU A 63 14.11 -1.20 10.79
N THR A 64 14.26 -0.94 9.50
CA THR A 64 13.21 -1.10 8.50
C THR A 64 12.80 -2.58 8.50
N SER A 65 12.14 -3.04 9.56
CA SER A 65 11.49 -4.33 9.61
C SER A 65 10.50 -4.27 8.45
N PRO A 66 10.57 -5.21 7.49
CA PRO A 66 9.80 -5.13 6.28
C PRO A 66 8.33 -5.15 6.69
N VAL A 67 7.68 -3.98 6.69
CA VAL A 67 6.26 -3.81 6.96
C VAL A 67 5.57 -4.86 6.12
N ALA A 68 5.07 -5.89 6.77
CA ALA A 68 4.44 -7.06 6.18
C ALA A 68 4.92 -7.30 4.75
N ARG A 69 6.09 -7.94 4.57
CA ARG A 69 6.22 -8.83 3.40
C ARG A 69 5.12 -9.88 3.59
N ALA A 70 3.88 -9.54 3.26
CA ALA A 70 2.86 -10.51 2.90
C ALA A 70 3.61 -11.50 2.03
N HIS A 71 3.74 -12.75 2.49
CA HIS A 71 4.58 -13.77 1.88
C HIS A 71 4.52 -13.60 0.38
N ARG A 72 5.57 -13.01 -0.21
CA ARG A 72 5.55 -12.75 -1.64
C ARG A 72 5.57 -14.13 -2.26
N LYS A 73 4.46 -14.47 -2.92
CA LYS A 73 4.34 -15.72 -3.67
C LYS A 73 5.25 -15.68 -4.90
N THR A 74 5.79 -14.50 -5.25
CA THR A 74 6.71 -14.30 -6.34
C THR A 74 8.15 -14.56 -5.92
N THR A 75 8.88 -15.30 -6.77
CA THR A 75 10.33 -15.48 -6.61
C THR A 75 11.05 -14.21 -7.07
N ARG A 76 12.32 -14.05 -6.63
CA ARG A 76 13.15 -12.91 -7.04
C ARG A 76 13.33 -12.85 -8.56
N GLU A 77 13.52 -14.01 -9.20
CA GLU A 77 13.67 -14.13 -10.65
C GLU A 77 12.42 -13.66 -11.40
N GLN A 78 11.23 -13.99 -10.89
CA GLN A 78 9.96 -13.53 -11.45
C GLN A 78 9.80 -12.00 -11.33
N GLU A 79 10.19 -11.43 -10.20
CA GLU A 79 10.20 -9.98 -10.02
C GLU A 79 11.18 -9.28 -10.96
N ASP A 80 12.38 -9.86 -11.13
CA ASP A 80 13.41 -9.35 -12.04
C ASP A 80 12.94 -9.36 -13.49
N ALA A 81 12.31 -10.45 -13.93
CA ALA A 81 11.70 -10.56 -15.25
C ALA A 81 10.58 -9.52 -15.46
N ALA A 82 9.76 -9.28 -14.44
CA ALA A 82 8.68 -8.29 -14.51
C ALA A 82 9.19 -6.85 -14.61
N VAL A 83 10.26 -6.52 -13.87
CA VAL A 83 10.93 -5.22 -13.96
C VAL A 83 11.59 -5.06 -15.33
N ALA A 84 12.26 -6.09 -15.84
CA ALA A 84 12.87 -6.08 -17.17
C ALA A 84 11.82 -5.86 -18.27
N ALA A 85 10.65 -6.51 -18.17
CA ALA A 85 9.54 -6.29 -19.09
C ALA A 85 9.03 -4.83 -19.04
N ALA A 86 8.92 -4.23 -17.85
CA ALA A 86 8.48 -2.84 -17.70
C ALA A 86 9.47 -1.84 -18.31
N ILE A 87 10.77 -2.08 -18.17
CA ILE A 87 11.82 -1.27 -18.80
C ILE A 87 11.76 -1.43 -20.32
N ARG A 88 11.73 -2.68 -20.82
CA ARG A 88 11.67 -3.00 -22.25
C ARG A 88 10.45 -2.39 -22.95
N LEU A 89 9.30 -2.39 -22.27
CA LEU A 89 8.04 -1.85 -22.81
C LEU A 89 7.84 -0.35 -22.56
N GLY A 90 8.74 0.28 -21.80
CA GLY A 90 8.65 1.68 -21.40
C GLY A 90 7.42 2.02 -20.55
N SER A 91 6.73 1.03 -19.99
CA SER A 91 5.45 1.22 -19.28
C SER A 91 5.11 0.08 -18.33
N VAL A 92 4.84 0.44 -17.08
CA VAL A 92 4.33 -0.48 -16.05
C VAL A 92 2.98 -1.06 -16.42
N HIS A 93 2.09 -0.28 -17.04
CA HIS A 93 0.77 -0.77 -17.47
C HIS A 93 0.89 -1.86 -18.54
N ARG A 94 1.79 -1.68 -19.51
CA ARG A 94 2.02 -2.70 -20.55
C ARG A 94 2.64 -3.95 -19.99
N ALA A 95 3.63 -3.81 -19.11
CA ALA A 95 4.23 -4.95 -18.43
C ALA A 95 3.22 -5.70 -17.55
N SER A 96 2.28 -5.01 -16.90
CA SER A 96 1.20 -5.64 -16.16
C SER A 96 0.34 -6.53 -17.08
N ARG A 97 0.00 -6.06 -18.28
CA ARG A 97 -0.75 -6.87 -19.26
C ARG A 97 0.05 -8.04 -19.82
N GLU A 98 1.36 -7.89 -19.99
CA GLU A 98 2.22 -8.94 -20.56
C GLU A 98 2.56 -10.02 -19.53
N THR A 99 2.94 -9.62 -18.32
CA THR A 99 3.38 -10.54 -17.25
C THR A 99 2.23 -11.10 -16.42
N GLY A 100 1.04 -10.50 -16.52
CA GLY A 100 -0.12 -10.86 -15.70
C GLY A 100 -0.05 -10.34 -14.25
N TYR A 101 1.04 -9.68 -13.86
CA TYR A 101 1.15 -9.08 -12.53
C TYR A 101 0.30 -7.82 -12.40
N GLN A 102 -0.19 -7.56 -11.19
CA GLN A 102 -0.94 -6.35 -10.92
C GLN A 102 -0.09 -5.09 -11.09
N HIS A 103 -0.70 -4.05 -11.65
CA HIS A 103 -0.05 -2.75 -11.87
C HIS A 103 0.53 -2.16 -10.57
N THR A 104 -0.23 -2.23 -9.46
CA THR A 104 0.19 -1.76 -8.12
C THR A 104 1.39 -2.53 -7.57
N PHE A 105 1.45 -3.83 -7.84
CA PHE A 105 2.59 -4.67 -7.46
C PHE A 105 3.86 -4.23 -8.17
N LEU A 106 3.81 -4.01 -9.49
CA LEU A 106 4.96 -3.52 -10.25
C LEU A 106 5.41 -2.13 -9.77
N LEU A 107 4.50 -1.19 -9.53
CA LEU A 107 4.85 0.11 -8.95
C LEU A 107 5.57 -0.02 -7.60
N THR A 108 5.11 -0.97 -6.77
CA THR A 108 5.73 -1.27 -5.48
C THR A 108 7.15 -1.80 -5.67
N LEU A 109 7.37 -2.73 -6.59
CA LEU A 109 8.71 -3.24 -6.92
C LEU A 109 9.66 -2.13 -7.36
N PHE A 110 9.23 -1.22 -8.22
CA PHE A 110 10.05 -0.08 -8.65
C PHE A 110 10.42 0.82 -7.48
N ARG A 111 9.46 1.15 -6.62
CA ARG A 111 9.68 1.98 -5.42
C ARG A 111 10.67 1.33 -4.45
N GLU A 112 10.50 0.03 -4.17
CA GLU A 112 11.35 -0.72 -3.25
C GLU A 112 12.77 -0.90 -3.78
N ARG A 113 12.93 -0.97 -5.11
CA ARG A 113 14.23 -1.07 -5.77
C ARG A 113 14.87 0.29 -6.04
N GLY A 114 14.19 1.40 -5.70
CA GLY A 114 14.67 2.76 -5.98
C GLY A 114 14.81 3.08 -7.47
N LEU A 115 14.07 2.36 -8.33
CA LEU A 115 14.16 2.51 -9.78
C LEU A 115 13.13 3.56 -10.28
N PRO A 116 13.50 4.40 -11.25
CA PRO A 116 12.56 5.33 -11.85
C PRO A 116 11.46 4.57 -12.61
N ILE A 117 10.22 5.03 -12.49
CA ILE A 117 9.09 4.42 -13.19
C ILE A 117 9.25 4.71 -14.70
N PRO A 118 9.29 3.67 -15.56
CA PRO A 118 9.45 3.85 -16.98
C PRO A 118 8.23 4.57 -17.55
N ARG A 119 8.51 5.60 -18.35
CA ARG A 119 7.51 6.42 -19.03
C ARG A 119 7.77 6.41 -20.52
N LEU A 120 6.72 6.09 -21.28
CA LEU A 120 6.74 6.22 -22.73
C LEU A 120 7.02 7.67 -23.11
N SER A 121 7.87 7.84 -24.13
CA SER A 121 8.03 9.12 -24.80
C SER A 121 6.69 9.60 -25.37
N ARG A 122 6.59 10.91 -25.67
CA ARG A 122 5.37 11.49 -26.24
C ARG A 122 5.00 10.81 -27.56
N GLU A 123 6.00 10.54 -28.41
CA GLU A 123 5.81 9.93 -29.73
C GLU A 123 5.30 8.50 -29.63
N GLU A 124 5.90 7.68 -28.76
CA GLU A 124 5.46 6.30 -28.54
C GLU A 124 4.07 6.23 -27.91
N ARG A 125 3.72 7.22 -27.09
CA ARG A 125 2.37 7.35 -26.53
C ARG A 125 1.35 7.61 -27.63
N VAL A 126 1.63 8.52 -28.56
CA VAL A 126 0.75 8.82 -29.69
C VAL A 126 0.57 7.58 -30.58
N LYS A 127 1.65 6.90 -30.95
CA LYS A 127 1.60 5.65 -31.74
C LYS A 127 0.71 4.60 -31.07
N ALA A 128 0.81 4.47 -29.76
CA ALA A 128 0.04 3.49 -29.01
C ALA A 128 -1.45 3.82 -28.89
N VAL A 129 -1.79 5.10 -28.77
CA VAL A 129 -3.19 5.55 -28.78
C VAL A 129 -3.81 5.24 -30.13
N LEU A 130 -3.13 5.59 -31.23
CA LEU A 130 -3.59 5.29 -32.60
C LEU A 130 -3.77 3.77 -32.81
N ALA A 131 -2.81 2.95 -32.39
CA ALA A 131 -2.93 1.49 -32.46
C ALA A 131 -4.06 0.93 -31.56
N GLY A 132 -4.40 1.62 -30.46
CA GLY A 132 -5.56 1.31 -29.64
C GLY A 132 -6.88 1.62 -30.35
N GLN A 133 -6.98 2.79 -30.95
CA GLN A 133 -8.15 3.23 -31.72
C GLN A 133 -8.41 2.31 -32.93
N ALA A 134 -7.35 1.93 -33.66
CA ALA A 134 -7.47 1.00 -34.79
C ALA A 134 -8.03 -0.37 -34.37
N ARG A 135 -7.60 -0.91 -33.22
CA ARG A 135 -8.13 -2.17 -32.68
C ARG A 135 -9.57 -2.04 -32.21
N ALA A 136 -9.94 -0.91 -31.61
CA ALA A 136 -11.31 -0.65 -31.19
C ALA A 136 -12.26 -0.55 -32.40
N ALA A 137 -11.83 0.13 -33.46
CA ALA A 137 -12.58 0.21 -34.72
C ALA A 137 -12.77 -1.19 -35.36
N ALA A 138 -11.71 -1.97 -35.46
CA ALA A 138 -11.79 -3.34 -35.99
C ALA A 138 -12.70 -4.26 -35.15
N ALA A 139 -12.73 -4.08 -33.82
CA ALA A 139 -13.61 -4.83 -32.93
C ALA A 139 -15.09 -4.39 -33.03
N SER A 140 -15.37 -3.15 -33.46
CA SER A 140 -16.74 -2.69 -33.71
C SER A 140 -17.28 -3.11 -35.08
N GLU A 141 -16.41 -3.53 -36.01
CA GLU A 141 -16.77 -3.94 -37.37
C GLU A 141 -17.10 -5.44 -37.50
N THR A 142 -16.97 -6.26 -36.45
CA THR A 142 -17.39 -7.67 -36.50
C THR A 142 -18.91 -7.79 -36.71
N PRO A 143 -19.39 -8.40 -37.81
CA PRO A 143 -20.81 -8.45 -38.15
C PRO A 143 -21.59 -9.35 -37.20
N THR A 144 -22.70 -8.82 -36.68
CA THR A 144 -23.74 -9.55 -35.95
C THR A 144 -24.56 -10.43 -36.92
N GLU A 145 -23.94 -11.42 -37.57
CA GLU A 145 -24.66 -12.43 -38.33
C GLU A 145 -24.85 -13.69 -37.49
N ARG A 146 -25.94 -13.71 -36.70
CA ARG A 146 -26.66 -14.94 -36.33
C ARG A 146 -27.89 -14.61 -35.50
N THR A 147 -29.06 -14.50 -36.17
CA THR A 147 -30.34 -15.12 -35.78
C THR A 147 -31.44 -14.73 -36.77
N ALA A 148 -31.59 -15.54 -37.82
CA ALA A 148 -32.85 -15.71 -38.53
C ALA A 148 -32.83 -17.08 -39.20
N ALA A 149 -33.32 -18.08 -38.49
CA ALA A 149 -33.74 -19.38 -39.01
C ALA A 149 -34.89 -19.88 -38.14
#